data_AF-A0A9E0MMT7-F1
#
_entry.id   AF-A0A9E0MMT7-F1
#
_cell.length_a   1.000
_cell.length_b   1.000
_cell.length_c   1.000
_cell.angle_alpha   90.00
_cell.angle_beta   90.00
_cell.angle_gamma   90.00
#
_symmetry.space_group_name_H-M   'P 1'
#
loop_
_entity.id
_entity.type
_entity.pdbx_description
1 polymer ?
#
loop_
_entity_poly.entity_id
_entity_poly.type
_entity_poly.pdbx_seq_one_letter_code
_entity_poly.pdbx_strand_id
1 'polypeptide(L)'
;MPRLPFVAFSLLLAACSEPTGSTDIASTLRFADRTDAEILRLINAAGGTEMFQAEGALGRYDDSDPERDPCPAVDVQDGTAVITGGCTTMDGVTLAGYATIDNPLGFDALDYDYQSDTVYQANAFTITDSGQSITYDGELRRADQFATWDADLVVTIGGVALRSDLFYHCTNPDNPRCALSGSGLELIGVGGALVSGQVAIDRAAGRQTASFTLRGVDVLNVAMADGCVAWSIEGTDRGRTCP
;
A
#
# COMPACT_ATOMS: atom_id res chain seq x y z
N MET A 1 16.66 -67.99 3.21
CA MET A 1 15.63 -67.11 3.81
C MET A 1 15.92 -65.69 3.35
N PRO A 2 15.06 -65.05 2.54
CA PRO A 2 15.35 -63.74 1.97
C PRO A 2 14.99 -62.62 2.96
N ARG A 3 15.83 -61.58 2.99
CA ARG A 3 15.69 -60.37 3.80
C ARG A 3 14.72 -59.40 3.11
N LEU A 4 13.71 -58.93 3.84
CA LEU A 4 12.86 -57.80 3.44
C LEU A 4 13.63 -56.48 3.66
N PRO A 5 13.69 -55.56 2.68
CA PRO A 5 14.18 -54.21 2.92
C PRO A 5 13.05 -53.35 3.51
N PHE A 6 13.36 -52.68 4.62
CA PHE A 6 12.58 -51.57 5.16
C PHE A 6 12.70 -50.39 4.19
N VAL A 7 11.59 -50.00 3.55
CA VAL A 7 11.51 -48.75 2.79
C VAL A 7 11.11 -47.66 3.77
N ALA A 8 12.05 -46.79 4.11
CA ALA A 8 11.77 -45.57 4.86
C ALA A 8 11.06 -44.58 3.93
N PHE A 9 9.78 -44.33 4.20
CA PHE A 9 8.98 -43.31 3.52
C PHE A 9 9.34 -41.95 4.13
N SER A 10 10.24 -41.21 3.48
CA SER A 10 10.52 -39.82 3.83
C SER A 10 9.34 -38.95 3.38
N LEU A 11 8.48 -38.59 4.32
CA LEU A 11 7.46 -37.54 4.16
C LEU A 11 8.17 -36.18 4.03
N LEU A 12 8.34 -35.72 2.79
CA LEU A 12 8.64 -34.32 2.48
C LEU A 12 7.37 -33.51 2.74
N LEU A 13 7.26 -32.95 3.94
CA LEU A 13 6.37 -31.81 4.21
C LEU A 13 6.95 -30.61 3.45
N ALA A 14 6.50 -30.40 2.22
CA ALA A 14 6.62 -29.10 1.58
C ALA A 14 5.75 -28.14 2.41
N ALA A 15 6.38 -27.41 3.33
CA ALA A 15 5.73 -26.27 3.96
C ALA A 15 5.55 -25.22 2.86
N CYS A 16 4.36 -25.15 2.28
CA CYS A 16 3.93 -23.99 1.52
C CYS A 16 3.78 -22.86 2.54
N SER A 17 4.87 -22.14 2.84
CA SER A 17 4.78 -20.88 3.55
C SER A 17 4.07 -19.91 2.61
N GLU A 18 2.92 -19.39 3.01
CA GLU A 18 2.28 -18.29 2.32
C GLU A 18 3.28 -17.12 2.21
N PRO A 19 3.27 -16.36 1.10
CA PRO A 19 4.09 -15.16 0.98
C PRO A 19 3.88 -14.26 2.20
N THR A 20 4.97 -13.81 2.82
CA THR A 20 4.94 -12.97 4.02
C THR A 20 5.85 -11.77 3.79
N GLY A 21 5.38 -10.58 4.15
CA GLY A 21 6.18 -9.35 4.10
C GLY A 21 7.32 -9.35 5.10
N SER A 22 8.17 -8.32 5.02
CA SER A 22 9.28 -8.13 5.96
C SER A 22 9.48 -6.66 6.25
N THR A 23 8.88 -6.19 7.34
CA THR A 23 9.10 -4.82 7.82
C THR A 23 10.31 -4.70 8.73
N ASP A 24 11.01 -3.57 8.64
CA ASP A 24 12.09 -3.16 9.56
C ASP A 24 11.63 -2.16 10.64
N ILE A 25 10.35 -1.80 10.64
CA ILE A 25 9.79 -0.79 11.53
C ILE A 25 9.75 -1.29 12.99
N ALA A 26 10.29 -0.46 13.89
CA ALA A 26 10.27 -0.72 15.31
C ALA A 26 8.93 -0.34 15.96
N SER A 27 8.40 -1.23 16.81
CA SER A 27 7.15 -1.09 17.56
C SER A 27 7.26 -0.12 18.75
N THR A 28 7.52 1.17 18.49
CA THR A 28 7.81 2.20 19.50
C THR A 28 6.70 3.24 19.70
N LEU A 29 5.68 3.26 18.83
CA LEU A 29 4.59 4.23 18.86
C LEU A 29 3.68 4.00 20.06
N ARG A 30 3.28 5.06 20.75
CA ARG A 30 2.21 5.02 21.77
C ARG A 30 0.95 5.70 21.22
N PHE A 31 -0.07 4.92 20.88
CA PHE A 31 -1.34 5.38 20.35
C PHE A 31 -2.10 6.28 21.32
N ALA A 32 -2.03 6.02 22.62
CA ALA A 32 -2.67 6.85 23.64
C ALA A 32 -2.18 8.32 23.66
N ASP A 33 -0.99 8.59 23.11
CA ASP A 33 -0.41 9.93 23.02
C ASP A 33 -0.72 10.62 21.67
N ARG A 34 -1.51 9.97 20.79
CA ARG A 34 -1.83 10.48 19.45
C ARG A 34 -3.17 11.19 19.43
N THR A 35 -3.26 12.17 18.53
CA THR A 35 -4.53 12.84 18.20
C THR A 35 -5.42 11.93 17.38
N ASP A 36 -6.75 12.18 17.41
CA ASP A 36 -7.70 11.44 16.58
C ASP A 36 -7.36 11.52 15.08
N ALA A 37 -6.82 12.66 14.61
CA ALA A 37 -6.40 12.82 13.23
C ALA A 37 -5.21 11.92 12.87
N GLU A 38 -4.20 11.80 13.74
CA GLU A 38 -3.08 10.87 13.55
C GLU A 38 -3.55 9.41 13.61
N ILE A 39 -4.46 9.07 14.54
CA ILE A 39 -5.04 7.72 14.63
C ILE A 39 -5.82 7.37 13.36
N LEU A 40 -6.69 8.26 12.88
CA LEU A 40 -7.43 8.03 11.63
C LEU A 40 -6.49 7.89 10.43
N ARG A 41 -5.41 8.65 10.39
CA ARG A 41 -4.40 8.53 9.35
C ARG A 41 -3.69 7.18 9.40
N LEU A 42 -3.25 6.72 10.57
CA LEU A 42 -2.65 5.39 10.76
C LEU A 42 -3.63 4.27 10.34
N ILE A 43 -4.92 4.41 10.66
CA ILE A 43 -5.96 3.47 10.24
C ILE A 43 -6.09 3.45 8.70
N ASN A 44 -6.11 4.62 8.06
CA ASN A 44 -6.19 4.72 6.60
C ASN A 44 -4.95 4.12 5.92
N ALA A 45 -3.75 4.40 6.44
CA ALA A 45 -2.50 3.83 5.95
C ALA A 45 -2.49 2.30 6.12
N ALA A 46 -2.89 1.77 7.29
CA ALA A 46 -3.02 0.34 7.55
C ALA A 46 -4.10 -0.36 6.69
N GLY A 47 -5.02 0.40 6.09
CA GLY A 47 -5.97 -0.08 5.10
C GLY A 47 -5.46 -0.03 3.66
N GLY A 48 -4.24 0.47 3.43
CA GLY A 48 -3.63 0.63 2.12
C GLY A 48 -4.05 1.91 1.39
N THR A 49 -4.84 2.79 2.01
CA THR A 49 -5.40 3.98 1.33
C THR A 49 -4.30 4.87 0.76
N GLU A 50 -3.26 5.20 1.54
CA GLU A 50 -2.17 6.08 1.09
C GLU A 50 -1.34 5.40 -0.03
N MET A 51 -1.13 4.09 0.06
CA MET A 51 -0.46 3.28 -0.96
C MET A 51 -1.24 3.24 -2.29
N PHE A 52 -2.54 2.93 -2.25
CA PHE A 52 -3.39 2.91 -3.45
C PHE A 52 -3.63 4.30 -4.03
N GLN A 53 -3.63 5.33 -3.19
CA GLN A 53 -3.64 6.72 -3.68
C GLN A 53 -2.36 7.05 -4.45
N ALA A 54 -1.20 6.58 -3.99
CA ALA A 54 0.04 6.75 -4.73
C ALA A 54 0.01 5.99 -6.07
N GLU A 55 -0.43 4.72 -6.07
CA GLU A 55 -0.62 3.92 -7.30
C GLU A 55 -1.50 4.68 -8.30
N GLY A 56 -2.67 5.16 -7.87
CA GLY A 56 -3.60 5.90 -8.72
C GLY A 56 -3.08 7.27 -9.15
N ALA A 57 -2.37 7.98 -8.27
CA ALA A 57 -1.79 9.29 -8.57
C ALA A 57 -0.69 9.22 -9.63
N LEU A 58 0.06 8.13 -9.68
CA LEU A 58 1.08 7.89 -10.71
C LEU A 58 0.46 7.27 -11.97
N GLY A 59 -0.47 6.32 -11.81
CA GLY A 59 -1.10 5.61 -12.92
C GLY A 59 -1.97 6.48 -13.82
N ARG A 60 -2.52 7.60 -13.32
CA ARG A 60 -3.40 8.50 -14.09
C ARG A 60 -2.75 9.20 -15.30
N TYR A 61 -1.44 9.06 -15.48
CA TYR A 61 -0.68 9.69 -16.56
C TYR A 61 -0.42 8.74 -17.74
N ASP A 62 -1.03 7.55 -17.72
CA ASP A 62 -1.07 6.57 -18.80
C ASP A 62 -1.62 7.14 -20.12
N ASP A 63 -2.64 8.00 -20.05
CA ASP A 63 -3.27 8.71 -21.17
C ASP A 63 -2.93 10.22 -21.15
N SER A 64 -1.69 10.57 -20.78
CA SER A 64 -1.25 11.97 -20.89
C SER A 64 -1.15 12.37 -22.36
N ASP A 65 -2.04 13.26 -22.82
CA ASP A 65 -1.95 13.91 -24.13
C ASP A 65 -1.07 15.16 -24.00
N PRO A 66 0.20 15.12 -24.43
CA PRO A 66 1.12 16.24 -24.28
C PRO A 66 0.75 17.45 -25.13
N GLU A 67 -0.11 17.29 -26.16
CA GLU A 67 -0.64 18.42 -26.94
C GLU A 67 -1.75 19.16 -26.17
N ARG A 68 -2.46 18.43 -25.29
CA ARG A 68 -3.52 18.99 -24.45
C ARG A 68 -2.98 19.58 -23.15
N ASP A 69 -2.13 18.86 -22.41
CA ASP A 69 -1.47 19.36 -21.21
C ASP A 69 -0.04 18.82 -21.16
N PRO A 70 0.99 19.66 -21.40
CA PRO A 70 2.38 19.20 -21.42
C PRO A 70 2.95 18.89 -20.03
N CYS A 71 2.15 19.05 -18.96
CA CYS A 71 2.53 18.75 -17.58
C CYS A 71 1.73 17.56 -17.02
N PRO A 72 2.38 16.53 -16.43
CA PRO A 72 3.82 16.33 -16.35
C PRO A 72 4.42 15.92 -17.70
N ALA A 73 5.74 16.02 -17.83
CA ALA A 73 6.42 15.39 -18.95
C ALA A 73 6.45 13.87 -18.70
N VAL A 74 5.91 13.09 -19.63
CA VAL A 74 5.91 11.63 -19.57
C VAL A 74 6.75 11.09 -20.72
N ASP A 75 7.76 10.30 -20.37
CA ASP A 75 8.60 9.57 -21.32
C ASP A 75 8.45 8.07 -21.11
N VAL A 76 8.44 7.30 -22.19
CA VAL A 76 8.19 5.86 -22.15
C VAL A 76 9.27 5.16 -22.95
N GLN A 77 10.13 4.42 -22.27
CA GLN A 77 11.26 3.74 -22.89
C GLN A 77 11.54 2.41 -22.19
N ASP A 78 11.86 1.38 -22.98
CA ASP A 78 12.37 0.09 -22.51
C ASP A 78 11.49 -0.60 -21.44
N GLY A 79 10.15 -0.42 -21.53
CA GLY A 79 9.20 -1.01 -20.57
C GLY A 79 8.98 -0.18 -19.31
N THR A 80 9.55 1.01 -19.22
CA THR A 80 9.43 1.94 -18.09
C THR A 80 8.79 3.25 -18.54
N ALA A 81 7.82 3.73 -17.77
CA ALA A 81 7.32 5.10 -17.87
C ALA A 81 8.01 5.99 -16.84
N VAL A 82 8.43 7.19 -17.25
CA VAL A 82 9.05 8.21 -16.39
C VAL A 82 8.15 9.43 -16.39
N ILE A 83 7.67 9.81 -15.21
CA ILE A 83 6.79 10.97 -15.00
C ILE A 83 7.62 12.05 -14.32
N THR A 84 7.85 13.17 -15.00
CA THR A 84 8.67 14.27 -14.51
C THR A 84 7.81 15.50 -14.23
N GLY A 85 7.79 15.93 -12.96
CA GLY A 85 7.19 17.18 -12.54
C GLY A 85 8.10 18.39 -12.80
N GLY A 86 7.92 19.46 -12.02
CA GLY A 86 8.59 20.75 -12.20
C GLY A 86 7.78 21.73 -13.04
N CYS A 87 6.47 21.51 -13.12
CA CYS A 87 5.54 22.26 -13.96
C CYS A 87 4.18 22.42 -13.26
N THR A 88 3.30 23.21 -13.86
CA THR A 88 1.90 23.35 -13.45
C THR A 88 1.02 22.90 -14.62
N THR A 89 0.08 22.00 -14.33
CA THR A 89 -0.96 21.56 -15.26
C THR A 89 -1.87 22.73 -15.64
N MET A 90 -2.64 22.56 -16.71
CA MET A 90 -3.59 23.57 -17.18
C MET A 90 -4.72 23.88 -16.18
N ASP A 91 -5.10 22.92 -15.34
CA ASP A 91 -6.10 23.10 -14.27
C ASP A 91 -5.51 23.72 -12.99
N GLY A 92 -4.21 24.04 -12.98
CA GLY A 92 -3.55 24.78 -11.90
C GLY A 92 -2.90 23.91 -10.82
N VAL A 93 -2.85 22.60 -11.00
CA VAL A 93 -2.13 21.67 -10.10
C VAL A 93 -0.63 21.78 -10.36
N THR A 94 0.15 22.00 -9.31
CA THR A 94 1.62 22.01 -9.41
C THR A 94 2.16 20.62 -9.13
N LEU A 95 3.01 20.13 -10.03
CA LEU A 95 3.71 18.86 -9.91
C LEU A 95 5.20 19.13 -9.68
N ALA A 96 5.83 18.39 -8.77
CA ALA A 96 7.27 18.44 -8.53
C ALA A 96 7.85 17.04 -8.28
N GLY A 97 9.18 16.91 -8.35
CA GLY A 97 9.85 15.61 -8.27
C GLY A 97 9.66 14.77 -9.53
N TYR A 98 9.88 13.47 -9.41
CA TYR A 98 9.65 12.52 -10.50
C TYR A 98 9.25 11.15 -9.96
N ALA A 99 8.67 10.33 -10.83
CA ALA A 99 8.37 8.94 -10.55
C ALA A 99 8.68 8.07 -11.77
N THR A 100 8.93 6.79 -11.53
CA THR A 100 9.03 5.78 -12.59
C THR A 100 8.02 4.67 -12.34
N ILE A 101 7.54 4.07 -13.42
CA ILE A 101 6.68 2.89 -13.38
C ILE A 101 7.29 1.86 -14.33
N ASP A 102 7.85 0.79 -13.77
CA ASP A 102 8.34 -0.35 -14.53
C ASP A 102 7.19 -1.30 -14.81
N ASN A 103 7.13 -1.81 -16.05
CA ASN A 103 6.05 -2.65 -16.56
C ASN A 103 4.65 -2.07 -16.23
N PRO A 104 4.36 -0.83 -16.65
CA PRO A 104 3.12 -0.15 -16.29
C PRO A 104 1.91 -0.79 -16.98
N LEU A 105 0.82 -0.96 -16.22
CA LEU A 105 -0.46 -1.37 -16.78
C LEU A 105 -1.17 -0.17 -17.42
N GLY A 106 -1.61 -0.29 -18.67
CA GLY A 106 -2.49 0.70 -19.32
C GLY A 106 -1.80 1.78 -20.15
N PHE A 107 -0.46 1.80 -20.21
CA PHE A 107 0.27 2.72 -21.08
C PHE A 107 0.26 2.18 -22.52
N ASP A 108 -0.52 2.82 -23.40
CA ASP A 108 -0.75 2.37 -24.79
C ASP A 108 0.53 2.16 -25.61
N ALA A 109 1.63 2.82 -25.23
CA ALA A 109 2.94 2.68 -25.88
C ALA A 109 3.70 1.40 -25.50
N LEU A 110 3.20 0.61 -24.54
CA LEU A 110 3.88 -0.56 -23.98
C LEU A 110 2.98 -1.80 -23.99
N ASP A 111 3.56 -2.93 -24.40
CA ASP A 111 2.96 -4.24 -24.15
C ASP A 111 3.24 -4.64 -22.70
N TYR A 112 2.17 -4.88 -21.93
CA TYR A 112 2.28 -5.32 -20.55
C TYR A 112 2.86 -6.75 -20.44
N ASP A 113 3.93 -6.92 -19.67
CA ASP A 113 4.51 -8.23 -19.38
C ASP A 113 3.84 -8.87 -18.16
N TYR A 114 2.92 -9.81 -18.41
CA TYR A 114 2.21 -10.56 -17.37
C TYR A 114 3.10 -11.49 -16.53
N GLN A 115 4.38 -11.66 -16.87
CA GLN A 115 5.34 -12.45 -16.09
C GLN A 115 6.22 -11.60 -15.18
N SER A 116 6.15 -10.27 -15.30
CA SER A 116 6.96 -9.33 -14.54
C SER A 116 6.10 -8.54 -13.56
N ASP A 117 6.69 -8.13 -12.45
CA ASP A 117 6.04 -7.25 -11.49
C ASP A 117 5.86 -5.85 -12.09
N THR A 118 4.84 -5.12 -11.62
CA THR A 118 4.75 -3.68 -11.84
C THR A 118 5.35 -2.97 -10.64
N VAL A 119 6.31 -2.08 -10.86
CA VAL A 119 7.00 -1.35 -9.78
C VAL A 119 6.81 0.14 -9.98
N TYR A 120 6.21 0.80 -9.01
CA TYR A 120 6.06 2.25 -8.92
C TYR A 120 7.14 2.78 -7.98
N GLN A 121 8.02 3.63 -8.48
CA GLN A 121 9.02 4.32 -7.66
C GLN A 121 8.75 5.81 -7.69
N ALA A 122 8.41 6.39 -6.55
CA ALA A 122 8.32 7.83 -6.37
C ALA A 122 9.63 8.37 -5.79
N ASN A 123 10.09 9.52 -6.30
CA ASN A 123 11.27 10.22 -5.81
C ASN A 123 10.86 11.65 -5.49
N ALA A 124 10.38 11.83 -4.25
CA ALA A 124 9.75 13.06 -3.79
C ALA A 124 8.72 13.64 -4.80
N PHE A 125 7.89 12.77 -5.38
CA PHE A 125 6.85 13.20 -6.32
C PHE A 125 5.75 13.93 -5.55
N THR A 126 5.60 15.22 -5.81
CA THR A 126 4.68 16.10 -5.08
C THR A 126 3.57 16.59 -5.99
N ILE A 127 2.34 16.50 -5.49
CA ILE A 127 1.14 17.09 -6.09
C ILE A 127 0.66 18.20 -5.16
N THR A 128 0.56 19.42 -5.69
CA THR A 128 0.03 20.58 -4.97
C THR A 128 -1.23 21.11 -5.66
N ASP A 129 -2.36 21.01 -4.98
CA ASP A 129 -3.66 21.53 -5.43
C ASP A 129 -4.26 22.41 -4.31
N SER A 130 -4.73 23.60 -4.68
CA SER A 130 -5.49 24.49 -3.78
C SER A 130 -4.77 24.77 -2.43
N GLY A 131 -3.44 24.83 -2.46
CA GLY A 131 -2.59 25.07 -1.29
C GLY A 131 -2.31 23.84 -0.42
N GLN A 132 -2.87 22.67 -0.74
CA GLN A 132 -2.53 21.40 -0.12
C GLN A 132 -1.49 20.67 -0.95
N SER A 133 -0.48 20.11 -0.29
CA SER A 133 0.57 19.31 -0.95
C SER A 133 0.59 17.90 -0.39
N ILE A 134 0.65 16.93 -1.29
CA ILE A 134 0.89 15.52 -0.98
C ILE A 134 2.19 15.13 -1.67
N THR A 135 3.11 14.52 -0.92
CA THR A 135 4.37 14.01 -1.47
C THR A 135 4.45 12.51 -1.27
N TYR A 136 4.86 11.80 -2.32
CA TYR A 136 5.13 10.38 -2.34
C TYR A 136 6.62 10.15 -2.54
N ASP A 137 7.22 9.29 -1.73
CA ASP A 137 8.64 8.96 -1.81
C ASP A 137 8.87 7.51 -1.38
N GLY A 138 9.47 6.68 -2.24
CA GLY A 138 9.64 5.25 -2.01
C GLY A 138 9.01 4.38 -3.09
N GLU A 139 8.86 3.09 -2.78
CA GLU A 139 8.49 2.04 -3.73
C GLU A 139 7.12 1.44 -3.40
N LEU A 140 6.37 1.11 -4.44
CA LEU A 140 5.22 0.22 -4.40
C LEU A 140 5.40 -0.82 -5.51
N ARG A 141 5.39 -2.09 -5.14
CA ARG A 141 5.45 -3.22 -6.05
C ARG A 141 4.14 -3.98 -6.06
N ARG A 142 3.66 -4.29 -7.26
CA ARG A 142 2.51 -5.15 -7.50
C ARG A 142 2.97 -6.41 -8.22
N ALA A 143 2.82 -7.54 -7.55
CA ALA A 143 3.40 -8.83 -7.94
C ALA A 143 2.33 -9.93 -8.00
N ASP A 144 2.77 -11.14 -8.37
CA ASP A 144 1.96 -12.37 -8.34
C ASP A 144 0.65 -12.25 -9.13
N GLN A 145 0.71 -11.72 -10.35
CA GLN A 145 -0.48 -11.49 -11.20
C GLN A 145 -1.55 -10.64 -10.50
N PHE A 146 -1.10 -9.56 -9.85
CA PHE A 146 -1.95 -8.63 -9.10
C PHE A 146 -2.55 -9.20 -7.81
N ALA A 147 -2.00 -10.28 -7.28
CA ALA A 147 -2.40 -10.81 -5.97
C ALA A 147 -1.64 -10.12 -4.82
N THR A 148 -0.44 -9.62 -5.06
CA THR A 148 0.43 -9.09 -4.01
C THR A 148 0.70 -7.61 -4.20
N TRP A 149 0.61 -6.84 -3.11
CA TRP A 149 1.13 -5.48 -3.01
C TRP A 149 2.17 -5.45 -1.90
N ASP A 150 3.34 -4.92 -2.22
CA ASP A 150 4.46 -4.75 -1.31
C ASP A 150 4.94 -3.30 -1.41
N ALA A 151 4.91 -2.55 -0.32
CA ALA A 151 5.15 -1.13 -0.32
C ALA A 151 6.20 -0.77 0.73
N ASP A 152 7.14 0.08 0.37
CA ASP A 152 7.95 0.88 1.29
C ASP A 152 7.84 2.33 0.84
N LEU A 153 6.76 2.99 1.29
CA LEU A 153 6.35 4.28 0.78
C LEU A 153 6.16 5.30 1.92
N VAL A 154 6.87 6.42 1.81
CA VAL A 154 6.65 7.60 2.64
C VAL A 154 5.66 8.52 1.96
N VAL A 155 4.57 8.84 2.66
CA VAL A 155 3.60 9.83 2.23
C VAL A 155 3.61 11.01 3.18
N THR A 156 3.75 12.21 2.64
CA THR A 156 3.71 13.45 3.41
C THR A 156 2.47 14.26 3.08
N ILE A 157 1.62 14.51 4.08
CA ILE A 157 0.39 15.31 3.96
C ILE A 157 0.39 16.34 5.07
N GLY A 158 0.21 17.62 4.73
CA GLY A 158 0.15 18.70 5.73
C GLY A 158 1.41 18.81 6.59
N GLY A 159 2.58 18.43 6.05
CA GLY A 159 3.86 18.46 6.76
C GLY A 159 4.12 17.29 7.70
N VAL A 160 3.20 16.32 7.78
CA VAL A 160 3.38 15.09 8.56
C VAL A 160 3.76 13.96 7.61
N ALA A 161 4.88 13.28 7.86
CA ALA A 161 5.34 12.17 7.06
C ALA A 161 5.04 10.83 7.75
N LEU A 162 4.50 9.89 6.98
CA LEU A 162 4.17 8.53 7.43
C LEU A 162 4.78 7.55 6.45
N ARG A 163 5.63 6.64 6.93
CA ARG A 163 6.18 5.52 6.17
C ARG A 163 5.24 4.32 6.31
N SER A 164 4.85 3.76 5.18
CA SER A 164 4.07 2.54 5.06
C SER A 164 4.95 1.45 4.49
N ASP A 165 5.29 0.48 5.33
CA ASP A 165 6.03 -0.73 4.96
C ASP A 165 5.03 -1.90 5.00
N LEU A 166 4.22 -2.03 3.95
CA LEU A 166 3.02 -2.86 3.95
C LEU A 166 3.10 -3.97 2.93
N PHE A 167 2.69 -5.17 3.33
CA PHE A 167 2.61 -6.34 2.47
C PHE A 167 1.20 -6.96 2.52
N TYR A 168 0.46 -6.79 1.43
CA TYR A 168 -0.83 -7.43 1.20
C TYR A 168 -0.68 -8.60 0.24
N HIS A 169 -1.25 -9.75 0.61
CA HIS A 169 -1.42 -10.87 -0.31
C HIS A 169 -2.89 -11.27 -0.37
N CYS A 170 -3.49 -11.14 -1.56
CA CYS A 170 -4.88 -11.40 -1.82
C CYS A 170 -5.08 -12.77 -2.45
N THR A 171 -5.96 -13.56 -1.82
CA THR A 171 -6.46 -14.82 -2.37
C THR A 171 -7.83 -14.60 -2.99
N ASN A 172 -8.17 -15.43 -3.99
CA ASN A 172 -9.48 -15.48 -4.67
C ASN A 172 -9.85 -14.19 -5.45
N PRO A 173 -9.68 -14.17 -6.79
CA PRO A 173 -9.93 -12.97 -7.60
C PRO A 173 -11.40 -12.51 -7.63
N ASP A 174 -12.37 -13.40 -7.34
CA ASP A 174 -13.80 -13.08 -7.37
C ASP A 174 -14.27 -12.39 -6.09
N ASN A 175 -13.69 -12.75 -4.95
CA ASN A 175 -13.98 -12.17 -3.63
C ASN A 175 -12.68 -12.03 -2.86
N PRO A 176 -11.85 -11.03 -3.21
CA PRO A 176 -10.49 -10.96 -2.72
C PRO A 176 -10.46 -10.83 -1.21
N ARG A 177 -9.69 -11.71 -0.59
CA ARG A 177 -9.31 -11.66 0.82
C ARG A 177 -7.82 -11.43 0.89
N CYS A 178 -7.44 -10.24 1.32
CA CYS A 178 -6.08 -9.77 1.40
C CYS A 178 -5.60 -9.88 2.83
N ALA A 179 -4.61 -10.72 3.07
CA ALA A 179 -3.91 -10.81 4.34
C ALA A 179 -2.86 -9.69 4.40
N LEU A 180 -2.80 -8.99 5.53
CA LEU A 180 -1.76 -8.02 5.86
C LEU A 180 -0.81 -8.67 6.86
N SER A 181 0.45 -8.86 6.46
CA SER A 181 1.43 -9.62 7.25
C SER A 181 2.83 -9.06 7.10
N GLY A 182 3.67 -9.24 8.13
CA GLY A 182 5.05 -8.73 8.10
C GLY A 182 5.15 -7.24 7.79
N SER A 183 4.13 -6.46 8.20
CA SER A 183 3.97 -5.06 7.82
C SER A 183 4.17 -4.12 9.01
N GLY A 184 4.48 -2.86 8.73
CA GLY A 184 4.68 -1.80 9.71
C GLY A 184 4.26 -0.44 9.18
N LEU A 185 3.97 0.48 10.11
CA LEU A 185 3.76 1.90 9.84
C LEU A 185 4.63 2.71 10.78
N GLU A 186 5.26 3.76 10.27
CA GLU A 186 6.05 4.70 11.07
C GLU A 186 5.53 6.12 10.86
N LEU A 187 5.09 6.73 11.95
CA LEU A 187 4.89 8.17 11.98
C LEU A 187 6.25 8.82 12.21
N ILE A 188 6.84 9.38 11.15
CA ILE A 188 8.25 9.79 11.14
C ILE A 188 8.50 10.84 12.22
N GLY A 189 9.53 10.59 13.03
CA GLY A 189 9.89 11.44 14.18
C GLY A 189 9.05 11.20 15.45
N VAL A 190 8.08 10.28 15.42
CA VAL A 190 7.26 9.91 16.57
C VAL A 190 7.51 8.46 16.98
N GLY A 191 7.37 7.51 16.06
CA GLY A 191 7.54 6.09 16.33
C GLY A 191 6.75 5.18 15.39
N GLY A 192 7.01 3.88 15.47
CA GLY A 192 6.42 2.87 14.58
C GLY A 192 5.51 1.86 15.26
N ALA A 193 4.70 1.18 14.46
CA ALA A 193 3.83 0.10 14.88
C ALA A 193 3.82 -1.03 13.85
N LEU A 194 3.86 -2.26 14.32
CA LEU A 194 3.68 -3.44 13.47
C LEU A 194 2.20 -3.62 13.15
N VAL A 195 1.88 -3.93 11.90
CA VAL A 195 0.52 -4.07 11.41
C VAL A 195 0.27 -5.50 10.95
N SER A 196 -0.88 -6.04 11.34
CA SER A 196 -1.36 -7.35 10.89
C SER A 196 -2.88 -7.33 10.79
N GLY A 197 -3.44 -8.13 9.88
CA GLY A 197 -4.88 -8.21 9.73
C GLY A 197 -5.34 -8.74 8.39
N GLN A 198 -6.55 -8.38 8.01
CA GLN A 198 -7.14 -8.77 6.74
C GLN A 198 -8.13 -7.73 6.22
N VAL A 199 -8.23 -7.66 4.90
CA VAL A 199 -9.28 -6.97 4.15
C VAL A 199 -10.03 -7.99 3.32
N ALA A 200 -11.36 -7.94 3.35
CA ALA A 200 -12.20 -8.75 2.49
C ALA A 200 -13.16 -7.85 1.72
N ILE A 201 -13.21 -8.06 0.41
CA ILE A 201 -14.13 -7.36 -0.51
C ILE A 201 -15.15 -8.37 -1.02
N ASP A 202 -16.41 -8.16 -0.66
CA ASP A 202 -17.55 -8.85 -1.25
C ASP A 202 -18.06 -8.00 -2.41
N ARG A 203 -17.64 -8.36 -3.63
CA ARG A 203 -18.02 -7.64 -4.86
C ARG A 203 -19.50 -7.78 -5.16
N ALA A 204 -20.11 -8.92 -4.83
CA ALA A 204 -21.53 -9.17 -5.10
C ALA A 204 -22.44 -8.31 -4.21
N ALA A 205 -22.05 -8.13 -2.94
CA ALA A 205 -22.77 -7.28 -2.00
C ALA A 205 -22.33 -5.80 -2.05
N GLY A 206 -21.24 -5.48 -2.76
CA GLY A 206 -20.63 -4.16 -2.74
C GLY A 206 -20.13 -3.76 -1.35
N ARG A 207 -19.63 -4.73 -0.57
CA ARG A 207 -19.23 -4.53 0.82
C ARG A 207 -17.74 -4.76 1.01
N GLN A 208 -17.12 -3.89 1.79
CA GLN A 208 -15.76 -4.07 2.29
C GLN A 208 -15.83 -4.30 3.80
N THR A 209 -15.09 -5.30 4.26
CA THR A 209 -14.82 -5.52 5.68
C THR A 209 -13.33 -5.55 5.89
N ALA A 210 -12.88 -5.00 7.01
CA ALA A 210 -11.48 -5.02 7.35
C ALA A 210 -11.31 -5.22 8.85
N SER A 211 -10.26 -5.90 9.25
CA SER A 211 -9.86 -5.98 10.66
C SER A 211 -8.36 -5.99 10.75
N PHE A 212 -7.83 -5.07 11.54
CA PHE A 212 -6.38 -4.91 11.71
C PHE A 212 -6.05 -4.70 13.18
N THR A 213 -4.84 -5.10 13.53
CA THR A 213 -4.20 -4.78 14.80
C THR A 213 -2.90 -4.06 14.48
N LEU A 214 -2.74 -2.86 15.05
CA LEU A 214 -1.49 -2.13 15.05
C LEU A 214 -0.88 -2.26 16.45
N ARG A 215 0.37 -2.73 16.53
CA ARG A 215 1.09 -2.98 17.78
C ARG A 215 2.26 -2.02 17.88
N GLY A 216 2.19 -1.09 18.83
CA GLY A 216 3.28 -0.22 19.25
C GLY A 216 3.68 -0.57 20.70
N VAL A 217 3.81 0.45 21.54
CA VAL A 217 3.91 0.31 23.00
C VAL A 217 2.57 -0.11 23.61
N ASP A 218 1.48 0.35 23.03
CA ASP A 218 0.10 -0.08 23.25
C ASP A 218 -0.48 -0.67 21.95
N VAL A 219 -1.70 -1.21 22.00
CA VAL A 219 -2.33 -1.90 20.87
C VAL A 219 -3.57 -1.16 20.40
N LEU A 220 -3.63 -0.84 19.11
CA LEU A 220 -4.81 -0.31 18.44
C LEU A 220 -5.50 -1.43 17.65
N ASN A 221 -6.75 -1.71 17.98
CA ASN A 221 -7.59 -2.65 17.24
C ASN A 221 -8.56 -1.89 16.36
N VAL A 222 -8.70 -2.32 15.11
CA VAL A 222 -9.54 -1.69 14.10
C VAL A 222 -10.47 -2.73 13.50
N ALA A 223 -11.74 -2.36 13.34
CA ALA A 223 -12.74 -3.12 12.61
C ALA A 223 -13.55 -2.19 11.71
N MET A 224 -13.62 -2.55 10.43
CA MET A 224 -14.40 -1.85 9.42
C MET A 224 -15.52 -2.78 8.94
N ALA A 225 -16.75 -2.31 9.05
CA ALA A 225 -17.93 -3.01 8.56
C ALA A 225 -19.06 -2.00 8.28
N ASP A 226 -19.84 -2.27 7.24
CA ASP A 226 -21.02 -1.48 6.85
C ASP A 226 -20.72 0.03 6.72
N GLY A 227 -19.56 0.37 6.18
CA GLY A 227 -19.11 1.76 5.99
C GLY A 227 -18.63 2.46 7.27
N CYS A 228 -18.75 1.83 8.44
CA CYS A 228 -18.23 2.37 9.70
C CYS A 228 -16.83 1.85 10.01
N VAL A 229 -15.99 2.73 10.54
CA VAL A 229 -14.70 2.41 11.14
C VAL A 229 -14.83 2.47 12.64
N ALA A 230 -14.58 1.37 13.32
CA ALA A 230 -14.55 1.30 14.77
C ALA A 230 -13.15 0.93 15.24
N TRP A 231 -12.65 1.61 16.26
CA TRP A 231 -11.31 1.38 16.78
C TRP A 231 -11.26 1.50 18.30
N SER A 232 -10.25 0.90 18.91
CA SER A 232 -10.02 0.98 20.34
C SER A 232 -8.55 0.80 20.66
N ILE A 233 -8.03 1.61 21.57
CA ILE A 233 -6.70 1.42 22.15
C ILE A 233 -6.88 0.50 23.36
N GLU A 234 -5.96 -0.44 23.57
CA GLU A 234 -5.98 -1.35 24.71
C GLU A 234 -6.08 -0.56 26.03
N GLY A 235 -7.09 -0.88 26.83
CA GLY A 235 -7.34 -0.20 28.11
C GLY A 235 -8.11 1.13 28.00
N THR A 236 -8.60 1.52 26.82
CA THR A 236 -9.44 2.72 26.63
C THR A 236 -10.83 2.39 26.10
N ASP A 237 -11.72 3.38 26.12
CA ASP A 237 -13.02 3.29 25.46
C ASP A 237 -12.89 3.26 23.92
N ARG A 238 -13.96 2.80 23.26
CA ARG A 238 -14.02 2.57 21.81
C ARG A 238 -14.35 3.86 21.04
N GLY A 239 -13.52 4.20 20.06
CA GLY A 239 -13.83 5.19 19.02
C GLY A 239 -14.65 4.58 17.88
N ARG A 240 -15.52 5.39 17.26
CA ARG A 240 -16.30 4.99 16.07
C ARG A 240 -16.57 6.18 15.17
N THR A 241 -16.38 5.98 13.86
CA THR A 241 -16.71 6.92 12.79
C THR A 241 -17.58 6.20 11.76
N CYS A 242 -18.66 6.83 11.32
CA CYS A 242 -19.55 6.35 10.26
C CYS A 242 -19.82 7.51 9.28
N PRO A 243 -20.26 7.22 8.04
CA PRO A 243 -20.68 8.25 7.09
C PRO A 243 -21.88 9.05 7.58
#